data_AF-A0A2G5EW17-F1
#
_entry.id   AF-A0A2G5EW17-F1
#
_cell.length_a   1.000
_cell.length_b   1.000
_cell.length_c   1.000
_cell.angle_alpha   90.00
_cell.angle_beta   90.00
_cell.angle_gamma   90.00
#
_symmetry.space_group_name_H-M   'P 1'
#
loop_
_entity.id
_entity.type
_entity.pdbx_description
1 polymer ?
#
loop_
_entity_poly.entity_id
_entity_poly.type
_entity_poly.pdbx_seq_one_letter_code
_entity_poly.pdbx_strand_id
1 'polypeptide(L)'
;MVSMAVVSVLQLPTGLHDRVFIFVTTVCLLALRYRTRSKHKFNSSSFSKVSTEPEGLTIPYVDNEGETDKFDWHSHWYPVMALCDLDKKVPNAKKILGIDVVVWWDRNEKKWQVFEDKCPHRLAPLSEGRIDQWGRLQCVYHGWCFNGSGDCKVIPQAPPDGPPVNASKKACVAVYPTIEQNQILWFWPNSAYQYNDIAANEKPPYIPELDDPSYYPPTISTRDIPYGYEVLIENLMDPSHVPYAHYGIMTWPSDESSLADREGGRPMEITVQTLDTNGFFAKEEAGYSKFSLPCLFYFVREFGPSNGSAPSGSIKEEPLENLRQRRMLLIFMCVPVSPGNSRLISLFPVNYGPIVPPRWVAHLGQNLVIDSDLYLLHMQGNTHT
;
A
#
# COMPACT_ATOMS: atom_id res chain seq x y z
N MET A 1 19.57 -10.12 47.38
CA MET A 1 20.06 -8.87 47.99
C MET A 1 20.06 -7.81 46.91
N VAL A 2 19.18 -6.82 47.07
CA VAL A 2 19.02 -5.68 46.16
C VAL A 2 20.24 -4.77 46.31
N SER A 3 20.90 -4.40 45.22
CA SER A 3 21.88 -3.30 45.22
C SER A 3 21.52 -2.32 44.11
N MET A 4 21.15 -1.13 44.56
CA MET A 4 20.83 0.06 43.78
C MET A 4 22.10 0.64 43.15
N ALA A 5 21.97 1.20 41.94
CA ALA A 5 22.90 2.17 41.39
C ALA A 5 22.12 3.24 40.59
N VAL A 6 21.78 4.30 41.33
CA VAL A 6 21.72 5.73 40.98
C VAL A 6 21.74 6.08 39.48
N VAL A 7 20.62 6.58 38.97
CA VAL A 7 20.53 7.37 37.72
C VAL A 7 20.60 8.85 38.10
N SER A 8 21.59 9.55 37.55
CA SER A 8 21.72 11.01 37.64
C SER A 8 20.55 11.70 36.93
N VAL A 9 19.83 12.54 37.67
CA VAL A 9 18.80 13.43 37.15
C VAL A 9 19.50 14.66 36.54
N LEU A 10 19.48 14.76 35.21
CA LEU A 10 19.78 16.00 34.50
C LEU A 10 18.54 16.90 34.56
N GLN A 11 18.68 18.00 35.29
CA GLN A 11 17.70 19.07 35.45
C GLN A 11 17.44 19.72 34.06
N LEU A 12 16.21 19.60 33.55
CA LEU A 12 15.72 20.35 32.38
C LEU A 12 14.83 21.52 32.84
N PRO A 13 14.76 22.62 32.07
CA PRO A 13 14.16 23.87 32.52
C PRO A 13 12.65 23.76 32.71
N THR A 14 12.18 24.29 33.83
CA THR A 14 10.77 24.46 34.19
C THR A 14 10.05 25.35 33.16
N GLY A 15 9.18 24.75 32.35
CA GLY A 15 8.38 25.46 31.35
C GLY A 15 7.69 24.57 30.31
N LEU A 16 8.05 23.28 30.22
CA LEU A 16 7.49 22.35 29.23
C LEU A 16 6.28 21.53 29.74
N HIS A 17 6.03 21.50 31.05
CA HIS A 17 4.95 20.68 31.63
C HIS A 17 3.55 21.22 31.31
N ASP A 18 3.35 22.54 31.30
CA ASP A 18 2.01 23.11 31.10
C ASP A 18 1.51 23.05 29.66
N ARG A 19 2.41 22.96 28.66
CA ARG A 19 2.02 22.83 27.25
C ARG A 19 1.76 21.39 26.81
N VAL A 20 2.41 20.41 27.45
CA VAL A 20 2.17 18.99 27.19
C VAL A 20 0.90 18.50 27.90
N PHE A 21 0.59 19.03 29.09
CA PHE A 21 -0.63 18.65 29.80
C PHE A 21 -1.91 19.18 29.13
N ILE A 22 -1.88 20.40 28.58
CA ILE A 22 -3.03 20.99 27.86
C ILE A 22 -3.35 20.24 26.55
N PHE A 23 -2.32 19.71 25.86
CA PHE A 23 -2.52 18.97 24.60
C PHE A 23 -3.16 17.60 24.83
N VAL A 24 -2.81 16.92 25.93
CA VAL A 24 -3.35 15.59 26.27
C VAL A 24 -4.82 15.65 26.72
N THR A 25 -5.23 16.68 27.46
CA THR A 25 -6.65 16.84 27.85
C THR A 25 -7.57 17.26 26.70
N THR A 26 -7.07 17.97 25.69
CA THR A 26 -7.93 18.47 24.58
C THR A 26 -8.27 17.36 23.59
N VAL A 27 -7.38 16.37 23.42
CA VAL A 27 -7.65 15.18 22.58
C VAL A 27 -8.55 14.16 23.30
N CYS A 28 -8.50 14.05 24.63
CA CYS A 28 -9.43 13.19 25.38
C CYS A 28 -10.83 13.80 25.61
N LEU A 29 -11.00 15.12 25.56
CA LEU A 29 -12.30 15.77 25.79
C LEU A 29 -13.21 15.83 24.54
N LEU A 30 -12.68 15.59 23.35
CA LEU A 30 -13.48 15.41 22.12
C LEU A 30 -14.08 13.99 22.01
N ALA A 31 -13.65 13.04 22.85
CA ALA A 31 -14.15 11.65 22.87
C ALA A 31 -15.19 11.36 23.97
N LEU A 32 -15.60 12.36 24.77
CA LEU A 32 -16.46 12.13 25.97
C LEU A 32 -17.67 13.08 26.09
N ARG A 33 -18.23 13.54 24.97
CA ARG A 33 -19.54 14.22 24.97
C ARG A 33 -20.47 13.61 23.93
N TYR A 34 -21.20 12.58 24.34
CA TYR A 34 -22.68 12.55 24.35
C TYR A 34 -23.15 11.16 24.80
N ARG A 35 -23.58 11.05 26.06
CA ARG A 35 -24.41 9.94 26.52
C ARG A 35 -25.67 10.54 27.14
N THR A 36 -26.71 10.68 26.34
CA THR A 36 -28.08 10.81 26.82
C THR A 36 -28.99 9.94 25.98
N ARG A 37 -29.45 8.83 26.59
CA ARG A 37 -30.53 7.98 26.08
C ARG A 37 -31.78 8.83 25.88
N SER A 38 -32.29 8.93 24.66
CA SER A 38 -33.70 9.25 24.42
C SER A 38 -34.45 7.98 24.04
N LYS A 39 -35.50 7.65 24.81
CA LYS A 39 -36.46 6.61 24.48
C LYS A 39 -37.47 7.20 23.51
N HIS A 40 -37.38 6.88 22.22
CA HIS A 40 -38.46 7.16 21.27
C HIS A 40 -39.27 5.89 20.99
N LYS A 41 -40.59 6.04 21.16
CA LYS A 41 -41.62 5.03 20.89
C LYS A 41 -41.67 4.74 19.39
N PHE A 42 -41.71 3.46 19.05
CA PHE A 42 -42.04 2.98 17.70
C PHE A 42 -43.46 3.39 17.33
N ASN A 43 -43.61 4.14 16.23
CA ASN A 43 -44.84 4.19 15.47
C ASN A 43 -44.59 3.41 14.17
N SER A 44 -45.44 2.43 13.89
CA SER A 44 -45.42 1.65 12.65
C SER A 44 -45.94 2.51 11.50
N SER A 45 -45.06 2.92 10.59
CA SER A 45 -45.45 3.38 9.26
C SER A 45 -45.22 2.25 8.26
N SER A 46 -46.23 1.95 7.45
CA SER A 46 -46.19 0.91 6.42
C SER A 46 -45.08 1.19 5.41
N PHE A 47 -44.19 0.21 5.21
CA PHE A 47 -43.26 0.19 4.09
C PHE A 47 -44.05 0.02 2.78
N SER A 48 -43.90 0.98 1.86
CA SER A 48 -44.26 0.78 0.47
C SER A 48 -43.32 -0.29 -0.11
N LYS A 49 -43.90 -1.35 -0.68
CA LYS A 49 -43.16 -2.40 -1.37
C LYS A 49 -42.35 -1.78 -2.51
N VAL A 50 -41.03 -1.75 -2.37
CA VAL A 50 -40.13 -1.56 -3.51
C VAL A 50 -40.25 -2.82 -4.36
N SER A 51 -40.75 -2.64 -5.58
CA SER A 51 -40.88 -3.69 -6.57
C SER A 51 -39.49 -3.98 -7.14
N THR A 52 -38.89 -5.10 -6.75
CA THR A 52 -37.80 -5.73 -7.50
C THR A 52 -38.42 -6.55 -8.62
N GLU A 53 -38.77 -5.91 -9.73
CA GLU A 53 -38.81 -6.63 -11.01
C GLU A 53 -37.47 -6.37 -11.71
N PRO A 54 -36.78 -7.42 -12.18
CA PRO A 54 -35.57 -7.24 -12.97
C PRO A 54 -36.02 -6.76 -14.35
N GLU A 55 -35.92 -5.45 -14.60
CA GLU A 55 -35.93 -4.97 -15.98
C GLU A 55 -34.74 -5.63 -16.69
N GLY A 56 -35.06 -6.44 -17.70
CA GLY A 56 -34.16 -7.39 -18.34
C GLY A 56 -32.98 -6.75 -19.04
N LEU A 57 -31.94 -6.42 -18.28
CA LEU A 57 -30.57 -6.38 -18.75
C LEU A 57 -29.98 -7.77 -18.57
N THR A 58 -30.26 -8.66 -19.53
CA THR A 58 -29.36 -9.78 -19.81
C THR A 58 -28.03 -9.16 -20.25
N ILE A 59 -27.13 -8.93 -19.30
CA ILE A 59 -25.71 -8.79 -19.64
C ILE A 59 -25.36 -10.15 -20.25
N PRO A 60 -24.98 -10.23 -21.54
CA PRO A 60 -24.51 -11.49 -22.07
C PRO A 60 -23.29 -11.87 -21.25
N TYR A 61 -23.42 -12.94 -20.47
CA TYR A 61 -22.27 -13.68 -20.00
C TYR A 61 -21.63 -14.24 -21.26
N VAL A 62 -20.67 -13.50 -21.80
CA VAL A 62 -19.87 -13.96 -22.91
C VAL A 62 -18.91 -14.99 -22.31
N ASP A 63 -19.36 -16.24 -22.29
CA ASP A 63 -18.45 -17.37 -22.31
C ASP A 63 -17.70 -17.31 -23.64
N ASN A 64 -16.67 -16.47 -23.68
CA ASN A 64 -15.58 -16.65 -24.63
C ASN A 64 -14.78 -17.86 -24.11
N GLU A 65 -15.29 -19.06 -24.33
CA GLU A 65 -14.48 -20.29 -24.37
C GLU A 65 -13.60 -20.31 -25.65
N GLY A 66 -13.06 -19.16 -26.05
CA GLY A 66 -11.93 -19.05 -26.95
C GLY A 66 -10.72 -18.76 -26.07
N GLU A 67 -9.77 -19.71 -26.03
CA GLU A 67 -8.43 -19.62 -25.43
C GLU A 67 -8.22 -18.34 -24.62
N THR A 68 -8.80 -18.27 -23.42
CA THR A 68 -8.63 -17.10 -22.57
C THR A 68 -7.16 -17.07 -22.21
N ASP A 69 -6.44 -16.05 -22.70
CA ASP A 69 -5.05 -15.81 -22.34
C ASP A 69 -4.95 -15.82 -20.81
N LYS A 70 -4.46 -16.94 -20.26
CA LYS A 70 -4.35 -17.14 -18.83
C LYS A 70 -3.44 -16.05 -18.30
N PHE A 71 -3.90 -15.32 -17.28
CA PHE A 71 -3.11 -14.25 -16.67
C PHE A 71 -1.72 -14.75 -16.26
N ASP A 72 -0.67 -14.18 -16.85
CA ASP A 72 0.71 -14.55 -16.56
C ASP A 72 1.25 -13.72 -15.40
N TRP A 73 1.13 -14.27 -14.20
CA TRP A 73 1.61 -13.66 -12.97
C TRP A 73 3.10 -13.27 -12.99
N HIS A 74 3.92 -13.86 -13.87
CA HIS A 74 5.34 -13.57 -14.00
C HIS A 74 5.70 -12.54 -15.06
N SER A 75 4.70 -11.98 -15.76
CA SER A 75 4.87 -10.98 -16.79
C SER A 75 4.28 -9.61 -16.42
N HIS A 76 4.45 -9.21 -15.15
CA HIS A 76 4.02 -7.90 -14.64
C HIS A 76 4.96 -7.35 -13.57
N TRP A 77 4.90 -6.03 -13.35
CA TRP A 77 5.58 -5.37 -12.25
C TRP A 77 4.83 -5.52 -10.93
N TYR A 78 5.55 -5.90 -9.86
CA TYR A 78 5.01 -5.96 -8.50
C TYR A 78 5.81 -5.05 -7.57
N PRO A 79 5.15 -4.35 -6.64
CA PRO A 79 5.85 -3.55 -5.67
C PRO A 79 6.42 -4.45 -4.57
N VAL A 80 7.70 -4.24 -4.25
CA VAL A 80 8.43 -5.01 -3.25
C VAL A 80 8.26 -4.39 -1.86
N MET A 81 8.59 -3.09 -1.77
CA MET A 81 8.60 -2.31 -0.53
C MET A 81 8.68 -0.81 -0.84
N ALA A 82 8.21 0.03 0.08
CA ALA A 82 8.54 1.45 0.08
C ALA A 82 10.05 1.67 0.27
N LEU A 83 10.64 2.61 -0.48
CA LEU A 83 12.09 2.88 -0.40
C LEU A 83 12.52 3.38 0.98
N CYS A 84 11.63 4.06 1.70
CA CYS A 84 11.87 4.55 3.05
C CYS A 84 11.91 3.44 4.13
N ASP A 85 11.48 2.22 3.78
CA ASP A 85 11.48 1.05 4.67
C ASP A 85 12.61 0.06 4.36
N LEU A 86 13.49 0.39 3.42
CA LEU A 86 14.66 -0.42 3.08
C LEU A 86 15.92 0.20 3.70
N ASP A 87 16.71 -0.60 4.42
CA ASP A 87 18.00 -0.16 4.94
C ASP A 87 19.12 -0.45 3.95
N LYS A 88 19.81 0.59 3.48
CA LYS A 88 20.94 0.48 2.54
C LYS A 88 22.18 -0.18 3.15
N LYS A 89 22.21 -0.39 4.47
CA LYS A 89 23.36 -0.97 5.18
C LYS A 89 23.33 -2.48 5.22
N VAL A 90 22.16 -3.10 5.09
CA VAL A 90 21.94 -4.53 5.23
C VAL A 90 21.09 -5.09 4.09
N PRO A 91 21.22 -6.37 3.76
CA PRO A 91 20.25 -7.04 2.90
C PRO A 91 18.89 -7.12 3.60
N ASN A 92 17.79 -7.04 2.85
CA ASN A 92 16.42 -7.05 3.36
C ASN A 92 15.67 -8.24 2.74
N ALA A 93 15.27 -9.22 3.55
CA ALA A 93 14.47 -10.35 3.09
C ALA A 93 13.04 -9.90 2.74
N LYS A 94 12.52 -10.36 1.60
CA LYS A 94 11.13 -10.14 1.17
C LYS A 94 10.60 -11.38 0.47
N LYS A 95 9.27 -11.51 0.44
CA LYS A 95 8.55 -12.54 -0.32
C LYS A 95 7.42 -11.89 -1.11
N ILE A 96 7.31 -12.23 -2.39
CA ILE A 96 6.26 -11.79 -3.31
C ILE A 96 5.97 -12.96 -4.27
N LEU A 97 4.70 -13.29 -4.52
CA LEU A 97 4.27 -14.45 -5.34
C LEU A 97 4.87 -15.79 -4.89
N GLY A 98 5.15 -15.93 -3.59
CA GLY A 98 5.84 -17.09 -3.03
C GLY A 98 7.36 -17.11 -3.27
N ILE A 99 7.90 -16.20 -4.08
CA ILE A 99 9.31 -16.07 -4.40
C ILE A 99 10.03 -15.35 -3.25
N ASP A 100 10.99 -16.03 -2.62
CA ASP A 100 11.91 -15.43 -1.66
C ASP A 100 12.97 -14.61 -2.39
N VAL A 101 13.04 -13.32 -2.07
CA VAL A 101 13.98 -12.38 -2.67
C VAL A 101 14.77 -11.62 -1.60
N VAL A 102 16.01 -11.27 -1.94
CA VAL A 102 16.85 -10.38 -1.15
C VAL A 102 16.95 -9.03 -1.84
N VAL A 103 16.52 -7.99 -1.13
CA VAL A 103 16.67 -6.59 -1.55
C VAL A 103 17.92 -6.01 -0.90
N TRP A 104 18.88 -5.54 -1.68
CA TRP A 104 20.12 -4.99 -1.15
C TRP A 104 20.61 -3.79 -1.95
N TRP A 105 21.38 -2.93 -1.30
CA TRP A 105 21.94 -1.73 -1.92
C TRP A 105 23.33 -2.02 -2.50
N ASP A 106 23.45 -2.07 -3.82
CA ASP A 106 24.74 -2.13 -4.47
C ASP A 106 25.43 -0.77 -4.35
N ARG A 107 26.51 -0.72 -3.55
CA ARG A 107 27.25 0.54 -3.30
C ARG A 107 28.06 0.97 -4.50
N ASN A 108 28.42 0.05 -5.40
CA ASN A 108 29.21 0.33 -6.59
C ASN A 108 28.32 0.96 -7.66
N GLU A 109 27.13 0.38 -7.88
CA GLU A 109 26.15 0.88 -8.86
C GLU A 109 25.26 1.99 -8.29
N LYS A 110 25.22 2.16 -6.96
CA LYS A 110 24.33 3.08 -6.24
C LYS A 110 22.85 2.85 -6.58
N LYS A 111 22.44 1.58 -6.60
CA LYS A 111 21.09 1.14 -6.94
C LYS A 111 20.64 0.01 -6.04
N TRP A 112 19.33 -0.08 -5.82
CA TRP A 112 18.73 -1.27 -5.25
C TRP A 112 18.81 -2.43 -6.26
N GLN A 113 19.06 -3.62 -5.73
CA GLN A 113 19.10 -4.87 -6.47
C GLN A 113 18.21 -5.89 -5.77
N VAL A 114 17.52 -6.72 -6.56
CA VAL A 114 16.64 -7.78 -6.06
C VAL A 114 17.11 -9.11 -6.65
N PHE A 115 17.64 -9.98 -5.79
CA PHE A 115 18.08 -11.31 -6.19
C PHE A 115 17.14 -12.37 -5.65
N GLU A 116 17.15 -13.57 -6.24
CA GLU A 116 16.63 -14.75 -5.55
C GLU A 116 17.38 -14.92 -4.23
N ASP A 117 16.65 -15.15 -3.14
CA ASP A 117 17.23 -15.27 -1.80
C ASP A 117 17.87 -16.65 -1.55
N LYS A 118 18.69 -17.11 -2.50
CA LYS A 118 19.37 -18.41 -2.44
C LYS A 118 20.78 -18.29 -2.99
N CYS A 119 21.76 -18.57 -2.15
CA CYS A 119 23.14 -18.65 -2.59
C CYS A 119 23.31 -19.87 -3.53
N PRO A 120 23.85 -19.72 -4.75
CA PRO A 120 23.99 -20.82 -5.71
C PRO A 120 24.93 -21.95 -5.24
N HIS A 121 25.73 -21.71 -4.19
CA HIS A 121 26.61 -22.72 -3.62
C HIS A 121 25.87 -23.79 -2.81
N ARG A 122 25.09 -23.38 -1.80
CA ARG A 122 24.43 -24.29 -0.83
C ARG A 122 23.04 -23.78 -0.38
N LEU A 123 22.42 -22.92 -1.18
CA LEU A 123 21.06 -22.38 -0.98
C LEU A 123 20.85 -21.60 0.32
N ALA A 124 21.93 -21.17 0.99
CA ALA A 124 21.80 -20.30 2.15
C ALA A 124 21.11 -18.98 1.73
N PRO A 125 20.22 -18.45 2.57
CA PRO A 125 19.58 -17.16 2.31
C PRO A 125 20.66 -16.08 2.25
N LEU A 126 20.67 -15.32 1.17
CA LEU A 126 21.57 -14.21 0.96
C LEU A 126 21.16 -12.99 1.79
N SER A 127 19.88 -12.90 2.16
CA SER A 127 19.31 -11.90 3.05
C SER A 127 19.90 -11.95 4.46
N GLU A 128 20.31 -13.12 4.94
CA GLU A 128 21.06 -13.31 6.19
C GLU A 128 22.55 -12.92 6.06
N GLY A 129 22.96 -12.49 4.87
CA GLY A 129 24.31 -12.05 4.55
C GLY A 129 24.61 -10.62 5.00
N ARG A 130 25.54 -9.98 4.28
CA ARG A 130 25.98 -8.61 4.56
C ARG A 130 26.50 -7.93 3.31
N ILE A 131 26.52 -6.60 3.31
CA ILE A 131 27.23 -5.83 2.29
C ILE A 131 28.69 -5.71 2.74
N ASP A 132 29.60 -6.31 1.97
CA ASP A 132 31.03 -6.32 2.32
C ASP A 132 31.67 -4.93 2.17
N GLN A 133 32.93 -4.80 2.59
CA GLN A 133 33.68 -3.54 2.53
C GLN A 133 33.92 -3.03 1.09
N TRP A 134 33.74 -3.89 0.09
CA TRP A 134 33.84 -3.55 -1.33
C TRP A 134 32.46 -3.32 -1.98
N GLY A 135 31.40 -3.24 -1.17
CA GLY A 135 30.06 -2.92 -1.64
C GLY A 135 29.32 -4.06 -2.33
N ARG A 136 29.73 -5.31 -2.13
CA ARG A 136 29.10 -6.50 -2.73
C ARG A 136 28.22 -7.22 -1.73
N LEU A 137 27.24 -7.98 -2.23
CA LEU A 137 26.45 -8.87 -1.39
C LEU A 137 27.28 -10.11 -1.04
N GLN A 138 27.57 -10.31 0.25
CA GLN A 138 28.32 -11.43 0.76
C GLN A 138 27.40 -12.43 1.47
N CYS A 139 27.42 -13.68 1.01
CA CYS A 139 26.71 -14.79 1.62
C CYS A 139 27.23 -15.07 3.04
N VAL A 140 26.31 -15.26 3.99
CA VAL A 140 26.62 -15.56 5.39
C VAL A 140 27.39 -16.88 5.57
N TYR A 141 27.15 -17.86 4.71
CA TYR A 141 27.62 -19.22 4.92
C TYR A 141 29.11 -19.37 4.60
N HIS A 142 29.50 -19.18 3.33
CA HIS A 142 30.88 -19.41 2.87
C HIS A 142 31.56 -18.13 2.39
N GLY A 143 30.90 -16.97 2.51
CA GLY A 143 31.48 -15.68 2.16
C GLY A 143 31.59 -15.41 0.66
N TRP A 144 30.88 -16.16 -0.19
CA TRP A 144 30.80 -15.86 -1.62
C TRP A 144 30.21 -14.47 -1.82
N CYS A 145 30.84 -13.66 -2.67
CA CYS A 145 30.43 -12.27 -2.92
C CYS A 145 29.92 -12.08 -4.34
N PHE A 146 28.81 -11.35 -4.48
CA PHE A 146 28.11 -11.09 -5.73
C PHE A 146 28.03 -9.59 -6.02
N ASN A 147 28.19 -9.18 -7.28
CA ASN A 147 27.90 -7.80 -7.71
C ASN A 147 26.40 -7.64 -8.06
N GLY A 148 25.96 -6.44 -8.40
CA GLY A 148 24.58 -6.13 -8.83
C GLY A 148 24.06 -6.91 -10.03
N SER A 149 24.93 -7.43 -10.90
CA SER A 149 24.55 -8.30 -12.02
C SER A 149 24.39 -9.78 -11.62
N GLY A 150 24.57 -10.11 -10.34
CA GLY A 150 24.51 -11.47 -9.83
C GLY A 150 25.76 -12.30 -10.09
N ASP A 151 26.81 -11.74 -10.70
CA ASP A 151 28.07 -12.45 -10.93
C ASP A 151 28.79 -12.73 -9.62
N CYS A 152 29.26 -13.95 -9.44
CA CYS A 152 30.17 -14.27 -8.34
C CYS A 152 31.54 -13.61 -8.60
N LYS A 153 31.90 -12.62 -7.77
CA LYS A 153 33.18 -11.92 -7.87
C LYS A 153 34.25 -12.56 -7.02
N VAL A 154 33.89 -13.13 -5.87
CA VAL A 154 34.86 -13.72 -4.94
C VAL A 154 34.30 -15.00 -4.34
N ILE A 155 35.12 -16.05 -4.39
CA ILE A 155 34.95 -17.28 -3.62
C ILE A 155 36.17 -17.36 -2.71
N PRO A 156 36.06 -17.06 -1.40
CA PRO A 156 37.23 -16.96 -0.53
C PRO A 156 38.06 -18.24 -0.44
N GLN A 157 37.45 -19.39 -0.70
CA GLN A 157 38.10 -20.71 -0.65
C GLN A 157 38.74 -21.12 -1.99
N ALA A 158 38.55 -20.36 -3.06
CA ALA A 158 39.17 -20.64 -4.35
C ALA A 158 40.61 -20.08 -4.37
N PRO A 159 41.63 -20.89 -4.67
CA PRO A 159 43.00 -20.40 -4.74
C PRO A 159 43.17 -19.42 -5.92
N PRO A 160 43.99 -18.36 -5.77
CA PRO A 160 44.22 -17.37 -6.84
C PRO A 160 44.74 -17.99 -8.15
N ASP A 161 45.58 -19.01 -8.05
CA ASP A 161 46.18 -19.72 -9.20
C ASP A 161 45.33 -20.91 -9.69
N GLY A 162 44.13 -21.09 -9.13
CA GLY A 162 43.21 -22.15 -9.51
C GLY A 162 42.37 -21.82 -10.75
N PRO A 163 41.56 -22.79 -11.22
CA PRO A 163 40.55 -22.52 -12.24
C PRO A 163 39.61 -21.39 -11.77
N PRO A 164 39.16 -20.49 -12.67
CA PRO A 164 38.30 -19.35 -12.33
C PRO A 164 36.85 -19.80 -12.07
N VAL A 165 36.63 -20.56 -11.00
CA VAL A 165 35.33 -21.17 -10.66
C VAL A 165 34.24 -20.14 -10.42
N ASN A 166 34.60 -18.93 -9.99
CA ASN A 166 33.69 -17.80 -9.81
C ASN A 166 33.16 -17.24 -11.14
N ALA A 167 33.86 -17.46 -12.26
CA ALA A 167 33.41 -17.06 -13.60
C ALA A 167 32.37 -18.02 -14.21
N SER A 168 32.08 -19.15 -13.55
CA SER A 168 31.05 -20.08 -14.00
C SER A 168 29.66 -19.47 -13.88
N LYS A 169 28.81 -19.66 -14.89
CA LYS A 169 27.39 -19.27 -14.82
C LYS A 169 26.62 -19.96 -13.68
N LYS A 170 27.07 -21.14 -13.25
CA LYS A 170 26.51 -21.84 -12.09
C LYS A 170 26.85 -21.18 -10.75
N ALA A 171 27.84 -20.27 -10.74
CA ALA A 171 28.18 -19.49 -9.58
C ALA A 171 27.39 -18.17 -9.51
N CYS A 172 26.68 -17.77 -10.57
CA CYS A 172 25.86 -16.56 -10.56
C CYS A 172 24.56 -16.78 -9.77
N VAL A 173 24.10 -15.74 -9.08
CA VAL A 173 22.76 -15.70 -8.47
C VAL A 173 21.75 -15.16 -9.49
N ALA A 174 20.51 -15.64 -9.44
CA ALA A 174 19.42 -15.10 -10.24
C ALA A 174 19.10 -13.66 -9.81
N VAL A 175 19.01 -12.77 -10.78
CA VAL A 175 18.70 -11.35 -10.59
C VAL A 175 17.34 -11.07 -11.21
N TYR A 176 16.47 -10.39 -10.46
CA TYR A 176 15.20 -9.92 -10.98
C TYR A 176 15.35 -8.48 -11.48
N PRO A 177 14.78 -8.14 -12.65
CA PRO A 177 14.72 -6.76 -13.11
C PRO A 177 14.02 -5.87 -12.08
N THR A 178 14.56 -4.69 -11.82
CA THR A 178 14.08 -3.77 -10.76
C THR A 178 14.03 -2.34 -11.23
N ILE A 179 13.08 -1.58 -10.69
CA ILE A 179 12.95 -0.14 -10.94
C ILE A 179 12.44 0.59 -9.70
N GLU A 180 13.00 1.77 -9.45
CA GLU A 180 12.49 2.71 -8.44
C GLU A 180 11.49 3.64 -9.14
N GLN A 181 10.22 3.64 -8.70
CA GLN A 181 9.18 4.52 -9.25
C GLN A 181 8.18 4.89 -8.16
N ASN A 182 7.81 6.18 -8.10
CA ASN A 182 6.87 6.75 -7.13
C ASN A 182 7.18 6.33 -5.67
N GLN A 183 8.46 6.41 -5.26
CA GLN A 183 8.96 6.07 -3.92
C GLN A 183 8.83 4.59 -3.52
N ILE A 184 8.55 3.70 -4.47
CA ILE A 184 8.44 2.26 -4.30
C ILE A 184 9.53 1.55 -5.11
N LEU A 185 10.10 0.49 -4.54
CA LEU A 185 10.91 -0.46 -5.30
C LEU A 185 10.00 -1.49 -5.95
N TRP A 186 10.09 -1.64 -7.26
CA TRP A 186 9.36 -2.63 -8.05
C TRP A 186 10.31 -3.71 -8.57
N PHE A 187 9.79 -4.92 -8.73
CA PHE A 187 10.50 -6.01 -9.40
C PHE A 187 9.61 -6.73 -10.40
N TRP A 188 10.26 -7.32 -11.41
CA TRP A 188 9.66 -8.22 -12.38
C TRP A 188 9.95 -9.67 -11.96
N PRO A 189 8.95 -10.51 -11.66
CA PRO A 189 9.16 -11.83 -11.07
C PRO A 189 9.58 -12.90 -12.10
N ASN A 190 10.44 -12.53 -13.04
CA ASN A 190 11.07 -13.41 -14.00
C ASN A 190 12.54 -13.02 -14.20
N SER A 191 13.46 -13.88 -13.79
CA SER A 191 14.91 -13.67 -13.87
C SER A 191 15.54 -14.22 -15.16
N ALA A 192 14.73 -14.66 -16.12
CA ALA A 192 15.26 -15.14 -17.40
C ALA A 192 15.94 -14.01 -18.17
N TYR A 193 17.05 -14.33 -18.84
CA TYR A 193 17.91 -13.35 -19.52
C TYR A 193 17.17 -12.40 -20.48
N GLN A 194 16.12 -12.89 -21.15
CA GLN A 194 15.29 -12.11 -22.07
C GLN A 194 14.58 -10.92 -21.40
N TYR A 195 14.38 -10.93 -20.08
CA TYR A 195 13.74 -9.87 -19.31
C TYR A 195 14.73 -8.91 -18.65
N ASN A 196 16.04 -9.10 -18.80
CA ASN A 196 17.04 -8.22 -18.17
C ASN A 196 16.82 -6.74 -18.49
N ASP A 197 16.36 -6.45 -19.71
CA ASP A 197 16.09 -5.10 -20.21
C ASP A 197 14.61 -4.71 -20.15
N ILE A 198 13.74 -5.49 -19.47
CA ILE A 198 12.29 -5.24 -19.42
C ILE A 198 11.99 -3.85 -18.85
N ALA A 199 12.76 -3.39 -17.87
CA ALA A 199 12.63 -2.04 -17.29
C ALA A 199 12.87 -0.90 -18.29
N ALA A 200 13.49 -1.15 -19.45
CA ALA A 200 13.64 -0.15 -20.50
C ALA A 200 12.38 -0.03 -21.38
N ASN A 201 11.66 -1.14 -21.56
CA ASN A 201 10.53 -1.25 -22.49
C ASN A 201 9.16 -1.14 -21.79
N GLU A 202 9.09 -1.58 -20.54
CA GLU A 202 7.86 -1.62 -19.75
C GLU A 202 8.12 -1.01 -18.36
N LYS A 203 7.17 -0.18 -17.91
CA LYS A 203 7.22 0.49 -16.62
C LYS A 203 6.07 0.02 -15.74
N PRO A 204 6.24 0.01 -14.40
CA PRO A 204 5.12 -0.15 -13.49
C PRO A 204 4.07 0.94 -13.73
N PRO A 205 2.82 0.74 -13.27
CA PRO A 205 1.80 1.78 -13.29
C PRO A 205 2.30 3.09 -12.66
N TYR A 206 2.18 4.19 -13.40
CA TYR A 206 2.63 5.51 -12.97
C TYR A 206 1.48 6.31 -12.34
N ILE A 207 1.74 6.92 -11.19
CA ILE A 207 0.77 7.77 -10.48
C ILE A 207 1.34 9.20 -10.45
N PRO A 208 0.89 10.09 -11.36
CA PRO A 208 1.45 11.44 -11.50
C PRO A 208 1.42 12.27 -10.20
N GLU A 209 0.38 12.10 -9.39
CA GLU A 209 0.18 12.85 -8.15
C GLU A 209 1.28 12.60 -7.10
N LEU A 210 2.00 11.48 -7.19
CA LEU A 210 3.10 11.17 -6.27
C LEU A 210 4.39 11.95 -6.58
N ASP A 211 4.52 12.46 -7.80
CA ASP A 211 5.68 13.27 -8.24
C ASP A 211 5.29 14.74 -8.50
N ASP A 212 4.01 15.10 -8.37
CA ASP A 212 3.51 16.45 -8.55
C ASP A 212 3.85 17.32 -7.31
N PRO A 213 4.63 18.41 -7.46
CA PRO A 213 5.00 19.28 -6.34
C PRO A 213 3.82 20.02 -5.71
N SER A 214 2.62 19.97 -6.31
CA SER A 214 1.39 20.49 -5.73
C SER A 214 0.76 19.58 -4.67
N TYR A 215 1.22 18.33 -4.59
CA TYR A 215 0.86 17.41 -3.52
C TYR A 215 1.90 17.42 -2.43
N TYR A 216 1.46 17.25 -1.19
CA TYR A 216 2.38 17.01 -0.10
C TYR A 216 2.95 15.60 -0.20
N PRO A 217 4.24 15.39 0.17
CA PRO A 217 4.82 14.06 0.24
C PRO A 217 3.97 13.14 1.12
N PRO A 218 3.44 12.03 0.58
CA PRO A 218 2.57 11.15 1.36
C PRO A 218 3.37 10.41 2.41
N THR A 219 2.72 10.12 3.54
CA THR A 219 3.22 9.06 4.40
C THR A 219 2.94 7.72 3.73
N ILE A 220 3.99 6.92 3.54
CA ILE A 220 3.88 5.55 3.06
C ILE A 220 3.83 4.60 4.25
N SER A 221 2.81 3.74 4.25
CA SER A 221 2.69 2.66 5.23
C SER A 221 2.73 1.33 4.51
N THR A 222 3.41 0.37 5.13
CA THR A 222 3.56 -0.98 4.61
C THR A 222 3.18 -1.95 5.72
N ARG A 223 2.33 -2.94 5.42
CA ARG A 223 1.92 -3.95 6.40
C ARG A 223 1.73 -5.31 5.72
N ASP A 224 2.30 -6.35 6.33
CA ASP A 224 1.99 -7.73 5.95
C ASP A 224 0.68 -8.15 6.62
N ILE A 225 -0.16 -8.84 5.86
CA ILE A 225 -1.56 -9.12 6.18
C ILE A 225 -1.80 -10.65 6.07
N PRO A 226 -2.33 -11.30 7.11
CA PRO A 226 -2.49 -12.76 7.19
C PRO A 226 -3.77 -13.26 6.50
N TYR A 227 -4.06 -12.77 5.30
CA TYR A 227 -5.09 -13.30 4.41
C TYR A 227 -4.75 -13.03 2.94
N GLY A 228 -5.46 -13.73 2.05
CA GLY A 228 -5.23 -13.72 0.61
C GLY A 228 -5.33 -12.32 -0.01
N TYR A 229 -4.60 -12.14 -1.10
CA TYR A 229 -4.55 -10.89 -1.85
C TYR A 229 -5.92 -10.51 -2.43
N GLU A 230 -6.66 -11.51 -2.91
CA GLU A 230 -8.00 -11.41 -3.45
C GLU A 230 -8.99 -10.83 -2.44
N VAL A 231 -8.96 -11.31 -1.20
CA VAL A 231 -9.81 -10.79 -0.10
C VAL A 231 -9.43 -9.36 0.25
N LEU A 232 -8.13 -9.06 0.29
CA LEU A 232 -7.63 -7.71 0.59
C LEU A 232 -8.11 -6.69 -0.45
N ILE A 233 -7.95 -7.01 -1.74
CA ILE A 233 -8.28 -6.04 -2.78
C ILE A 233 -9.79 -5.85 -2.95
N GLU A 234 -10.58 -6.92 -2.82
CA GLU A 234 -12.05 -6.84 -2.82
C GLU A 234 -12.54 -5.91 -1.70
N ASN A 235 -12.03 -6.11 -0.48
CA ASN A 235 -12.41 -5.27 0.66
C ASN A 235 -12.04 -3.80 0.44
N LEU A 236 -10.83 -3.51 -0.03
CA LEU A 236 -10.39 -2.12 -0.25
C LEU A 236 -11.16 -1.42 -1.38
N MET A 237 -11.71 -2.18 -2.32
CA MET A 237 -12.53 -1.67 -3.42
C MET A 237 -13.99 -1.43 -3.03
N ASP A 238 -14.47 -1.99 -1.92
CA ASP A 238 -15.86 -1.87 -1.48
C ASP A 238 -16.02 -0.76 -0.43
N PRO A 239 -16.46 0.46 -0.76
CA PRO A 239 -16.68 1.49 0.24
C PRO A 239 -17.90 1.23 1.14
N SER A 240 -18.75 0.24 0.84
CA SER A 240 -20.00 0.01 1.58
C SER A 240 -19.79 -0.50 3.01
N HIS A 241 -18.66 -1.16 3.28
CA HIS A 241 -18.34 -1.63 4.63
C HIS A 241 -17.85 -0.51 5.57
N VAL A 242 -17.35 0.60 5.02
CA VAL A 242 -16.69 1.68 5.78
C VAL A 242 -17.52 2.20 6.96
N PRO A 243 -18.82 2.53 6.81
CA PRO A 243 -19.63 3.03 7.93
C PRO A 243 -19.80 2.02 9.08
N TYR A 244 -19.68 0.72 8.78
CA TYR A 244 -19.92 -0.36 9.73
C TYR A 244 -18.63 -0.89 10.35
N ALA A 245 -17.65 -1.29 9.52
CA ALA A 245 -16.40 -1.87 9.99
C ALA A 245 -15.53 -0.85 10.73
N HIS A 246 -15.52 0.40 10.24
CA HIS A 246 -14.73 1.49 10.83
C HIS A 246 -15.55 2.38 11.76
N TYR A 247 -16.66 1.87 12.29
CA TYR A 247 -17.54 2.64 13.17
C TYR A 247 -16.78 3.20 14.38
N GLY A 248 -16.85 4.52 14.58
CA GLY A 248 -16.15 5.22 15.64
C GLY A 248 -14.63 5.40 15.42
N ILE A 249 -14.08 4.87 14.33
CA ILE A 249 -12.69 5.03 13.91
C ILE A 249 -12.59 6.08 12.81
N MET A 250 -13.43 5.95 11.77
CA MET A 250 -13.47 6.86 10.63
C MET A 250 -14.76 7.66 10.67
N THR A 251 -14.64 9.00 10.60
CA THR A 251 -15.80 9.87 10.46
C THR A 251 -16.24 9.90 9.01
N TRP A 252 -17.33 9.22 8.70
CA TRP A 252 -18.03 9.38 7.44
C TRP A 252 -18.91 10.63 7.50
N PRO A 253 -19.00 11.45 6.42
CA PRO A 253 -19.96 12.54 6.41
C PRO A 253 -21.36 11.97 6.64
N SER A 254 -22.01 12.39 7.72
CA SER A 254 -23.43 12.15 7.90
C SER A 254 -24.16 13.01 6.87
N ASP A 255 -24.61 12.38 5.79
CA ASP A 255 -25.60 13.01 4.94
C ASP A 255 -26.92 13.01 5.72
N GLU A 256 -27.50 14.18 6.00
CA GLU A 256 -28.82 14.28 6.62
C GLU A 256 -29.95 13.82 5.67
N SER A 257 -29.60 13.26 4.51
CA SER A 257 -30.54 12.65 3.60
C SER A 257 -31.27 11.48 4.26
N SER A 258 -32.57 11.36 3.97
CA SER A 258 -33.45 10.32 4.53
C SER A 258 -33.13 8.89 4.05
N LEU A 259 -32.05 8.71 3.30
CA LEU A 259 -31.65 7.44 2.70
C LEU A 259 -30.53 6.73 3.46
N ALA A 260 -29.84 7.42 4.37
CA ALA A 260 -28.82 6.81 5.20
C ALA A 260 -29.44 6.09 6.40
N ASP A 261 -28.91 4.93 6.73
CA ASP A 261 -29.25 4.21 7.96
C ASP A 261 -28.58 4.84 9.20
N ARG A 262 -28.73 4.21 10.37
CA ARG A 262 -28.18 4.74 11.64
C ARG A 262 -26.66 4.89 11.60
N GLU A 263 -25.95 3.96 10.96
CA GLU A 263 -24.49 3.97 10.91
C GLU A 263 -23.94 4.77 9.73
N GLY A 264 -24.82 5.24 8.83
CA GLY A 264 -24.47 6.05 7.68
C GLY A 264 -24.37 5.26 6.37
N GLY A 265 -24.80 3.99 6.37
CA GLY A 265 -24.91 3.19 5.16
C GLY A 265 -26.01 3.73 4.26
N ARG A 266 -25.71 3.91 2.96
CA ARG A 266 -26.62 4.45 1.96
C ARG A 266 -26.36 3.82 0.59
N PRO A 267 -27.33 3.87 -0.35
CA PRO A 267 -27.04 3.52 -1.74
C PRO A 267 -25.88 4.34 -2.29
N MET A 268 -24.96 3.68 -3.00
CA MET A 268 -23.80 4.30 -3.63
C MET A 268 -23.89 4.12 -5.14
N GLU A 269 -23.88 5.22 -5.88
CA GLU A 269 -23.87 5.16 -7.35
C GLU A 269 -22.42 5.11 -7.86
N ILE A 270 -22.06 3.98 -8.46
CA ILE A 270 -20.76 3.76 -9.10
C ILE A 270 -21.01 3.46 -10.57
N THR A 271 -20.49 4.32 -11.46
CA THR A 271 -20.61 4.14 -12.91
C THR A 271 -19.26 3.70 -13.48
N VAL A 272 -19.15 2.44 -13.87
CA VAL A 272 -17.97 1.93 -14.59
C VAL A 272 -17.95 2.54 -15.99
N GLN A 273 -16.92 3.34 -16.28
CA GLN A 273 -16.77 3.98 -17.61
C GLN A 273 -15.96 3.11 -18.55
N THR A 274 -14.92 2.45 -18.04
CA THR A 274 -14.09 1.51 -18.81
C THR A 274 -13.82 0.27 -17.97
N LEU A 275 -13.88 -0.89 -18.62
CA LEU A 275 -13.53 -2.18 -18.05
C LEU A 275 -12.88 -2.99 -19.16
N ASP A 276 -11.67 -3.47 -18.93
CA ASP A 276 -10.95 -4.35 -19.83
C ASP A 276 -10.10 -5.36 -19.03
N THR A 277 -9.30 -6.15 -19.73
CA THR A 277 -8.44 -7.16 -19.11
C THR A 277 -7.33 -6.59 -18.24
N ASN A 278 -7.07 -5.27 -18.26
CA ASN A 278 -6.04 -4.61 -17.46
C ASN A 278 -6.62 -3.88 -16.22
N GLY A 279 -7.95 -3.79 -16.10
CA GLY A 279 -8.62 -3.23 -14.93
C GLY A 279 -9.87 -2.42 -15.29
N PHE A 280 -10.23 -1.48 -14.41
CA PHE A 280 -11.39 -0.62 -14.61
C PHE A 280 -11.13 0.83 -14.19
N PHE A 281 -11.95 1.72 -14.73
CA PHE A 281 -12.12 3.09 -14.26
C PHE A 281 -13.60 3.34 -13.97
N ALA A 282 -13.91 3.79 -12.77
CA ALA A 282 -15.27 4.06 -12.34
C ALA A 282 -15.40 5.49 -11.82
N LYS A 283 -16.51 6.15 -12.19
CA LYS A 283 -16.90 7.45 -11.67
C LYS A 283 -17.81 7.26 -10.47
N GLU A 284 -17.59 8.05 -9.43
CA GLU A 284 -18.36 8.04 -8.19
C GLU A 284 -18.88 9.46 -7.89
N GLU A 285 -19.85 9.59 -6.97
CA GLU A 285 -20.48 10.88 -6.63
C GLU A 285 -19.47 11.99 -6.28
N ALA A 286 -18.40 11.64 -5.55
CA ALA A 286 -17.41 12.58 -5.02
C ALA A 286 -16.00 12.40 -5.63
N GLY A 287 -15.91 11.77 -6.80
CA GLY A 287 -14.63 11.55 -7.49
C GLY A 287 -14.63 10.34 -8.41
N TYR A 288 -13.57 9.54 -8.35
CA TYR A 288 -13.42 8.36 -9.20
C TYR A 288 -12.50 7.31 -8.56
N SER A 289 -12.63 6.07 -8.99
CA SER A 289 -11.74 4.98 -8.63
C SER A 289 -11.17 4.30 -9.86
N LYS A 290 -9.96 3.75 -9.71
CA LYS A 290 -9.27 3.01 -10.76
C LYS A 290 -8.61 1.78 -10.17
N PHE A 291 -8.79 0.66 -10.83
CA PHE A 291 -7.99 -0.54 -10.63
C PHE A 291 -7.08 -0.76 -11.84
N SER A 292 -5.85 -1.17 -11.58
CA SER A 292 -4.88 -1.55 -12.59
C SER A 292 -4.16 -2.81 -12.15
N LEU A 293 -4.14 -3.81 -13.02
CA LEU A 293 -3.46 -5.07 -12.76
C LEU A 293 -1.96 -4.89 -12.48
N PRO A 294 -1.34 -5.82 -11.75
CA PRO A 294 -2.01 -6.91 -11.03
C PRO A 294 -2.64 -6.45 -9.72
N CYS A 295 -2.18 -5.34 -9.13
CA CYS A 295 -2.28 -5.09 -7.68
C CYS A 295 -2.52 -3.63 -7.25
N LEU A 296 -2.80 -2.71 -8.18
CA LEU A 296 -2.96 -1.29 -7.86
C LEU A 296 -4.43 -0.90 -7.88
N PHE A 297 -4.94 -0.46 -6.74
CA PHE A 297 -6.23 0.21 -6.64
C PHE A 297 -6.04 1.60 -6.07
N TYR A 298 -6.71 2.61 -6.62
CA TYR A 298 -6.78 3.89 -5.97
C TYR A 298 -8.12 4.59 -6.18
N PHE A 299 -8.51 5.32 -5.15
CA PHE A 299 -9.69 6.18 -5.13
C PHE A 299 -9.25 7.64 -5.00
N VAL A 300 -9.84 8.52 -5.80
CA VAL A 300 -9.60 9.96 -5.76
C VAL A 300 -10.86 10.64 -5.30
N ARG A 301 -10.75 11.36 -4.20
CA ARG A 301 -11.81 12.21 -3.66
C ARG A 301 -11.55 13.66 -4.05
N GLU A 302 -12.55 14.28 -4.66
CA GLU A 302 -12.52 15.68 -5.03
C GLU A 302 -13.42 16.49 -4.09
N PHE A 303 -12.91 17.60 -3.55
CA PHE A 303 -13.65 18.51 -2.68
C PHE A 303 -13.75 19.90 -3.31
N GLY A 304 -14.96 20.48 -3.31
CA GLY A 304 -15.27 21.77 -3.92
C GLY A 304 -16.40 21.65 -4.93
N PRO A 305 -16.91 22.78 -5.48
CA PRO A 305 -17.95 22.74 -6.49
C PRO A 305 -17.43 21.97 -7.70
N SER A 306 -18.09 20.85 -8.01
CA SER A 306 -17.97 20.23 -9.33
C SER A 306 -18.35 21.29 -10.36
N ASN A 307 -17.63 21.35 -11.49
CA ASN A 307 -17.96 22.25 -12.60
C ASN A 307 -19.40 21.96 -13.10
N GLY A 308 -20.42 22.57 -12.47
CA GLY A 308 -21.82 22.23 -12.77
C GLY A 308 -22.92 22.85 -11.89
N SER A 309 -22.63 23.46 -10.73
CA SER A 309 -23.69 24.17 -9.98
C SER A 309 -23.13 25.31 -9.15
N ALA A 310 -23.28 26.54 -9.67
CA ALA A 310 -23.01 27.74 -8.89
C ALA A 310 -24.10 27.89 -7.82
N PRO A 311 -23.75 28.06 -6.53
CA PRO A 311 -24.70 28.52 -5.54
C PRO A 311 -25.01 29.99 -5.82
N SER A 312 -26.28 30.31 -6.03
CA SER A 312 -26.79 31.69 -6.01
C SER A 312 -26.67 32.20 -4.57
N GLY A 313 -25.57 32.87 -4.26
CA GLY A 313 -25.31 33.41 -2.94
C GLY A 313 -24.06 34.27 -2.95
N SER A 314 -24.25 35.57 -2.76
CA SER A 314 -23.24 36.61 -2.76
C SER A 314 -22.11 36.34 -1.76
N ILE A 315 -20.95 35.90 -2.25
CA ILE A 315 -19.70 35.87 -1.51
C ILE A 315 -18.71 36.78 -2.21
N LYS A 316 -18.10 37.65 -1.39
CA LYS A 316 -17.09 38.66 -1.76
C LYS A 316 -16.04 38.07 -2.71
N GLU A 317 -15.75 38.81 -3.77
CA GLU A 317 -14.71 38.52 -4.76
C GLU A 317 -13.34 38.40 -4.08
N GLU A 318 -12.95 37.16 -3.77
CA GLU A 318 -11.54 36.78 -3.65
C GLU A 318 -10.98 36.55 -5.08
N PRO A 319 -9.74 36.95 -5.39
CA PRO A 319 -9.21 36.89 -6.75
C PRO A 319 -9.28 35.48 -7.35
N LEU A 320 -9.84 35.40 -8.56
CA LEU A 320 -10.12 34.21 -9.36
C LEU A 320 -8.84 33.53 -9.92
N GLU A 321 -7.76 33.42 -9.13
CA GLU A 321 -6.50 32.82 -9.58
C GLU A 321 -6.07 31.55 -8.81
N ASN A 322 -6.81 31.09 -7.79
CA ASN A 322 -6.33 29.94 -6.98
C ASN A 322 -7.40 29.01 -6.34
N LEU A 323 -8.57 28.80 -6.97
CA LEU A 323 -9.45 27.70 -6.56
C LEU A 323 -9.02 26.38 -7.22
N ARG A 324 -7.83 25.87 -6.88
CA ARG A 324 -7.46 24.49 -7.26
C ARG A 324 -8.43 23.51 -6.59
N GLN A 325 -9.00 22.59 -7.38
CA GLN A 325 -9.80 21.48 -6.87
C GLN A 325 -9.00 20.76 -5.79
N ARG A 326 -9.56 20.67 -4.58
CA ARG A 326 -8.91 19.95 -3.48
C ARG A 326 -9.08 18.46 -3.73
N ARG A 327 -7.97 17.71 -3.68
CA ARG A 327 -7.91 16.30 -3.99
C ARG A 327 -7.20 15.53 -2.88
N MET A 328 -7.76 14.38 -2.55
CA MET A 328 -7.16 13.37 -1.69
C MET A 328 -7.20 12.05 -2.45
N LEU A 329 -6.06 11.35 -2.50
CA LEU A 329 -6.01 10.02 -3.10
C LEU A 329 -5.82 9.00 -1.98
N LEU A 330 -6.50 7.87 -2.09
CA LEU A 330 -6.24 6.67 -1.31
C LEU A 330 -5.65 5.67 -2.28
N ILE A 331 -4.34 5.47 -2.24
CA ILE A 331 -3.63 4.54 -3.12
C ILE A 331 -3.29 3.29 -2.33
N PHE A 332 -3.68 2.14 -2.86
CA PHE A 332 -3.44 0.82 -2.28
C PHE A 332 -2.73 -0.06 -3.30
N MET A 333 -1.54 -0.53 -2.95
CA MET A 333 -0.84 -1.59 -3.67
C MET A 333 -0.94 -2.87 -2.84
N CYS A 334 -1.76 -3.79 -3.31
CA CYS A 334 -2.10 -5.03 -2.63
C CYS A 334 -1.21 -6.14 -3.19
N VAL A 335 -0.12 -6.47 -2.51
CA VAL A 335 0.91 -7.38 -3.03
C VAL A 335 0.58 -8.82 -2.63
N PRO A 336 0.44 -9.76 -3.58
CA PRO A 336 0.36 -11.18 -3.26
C PRO A 336 1.71 -11.66 -2.70
N VAL A 337 1.74 -12.07 -1.43
CA VAL A 337 2.97 -12.55 -0.76
C VAL A 337 3.11 -14.05 -0.94
N SER A 338 2.07 -14.80 -0.59
CA SER A 338 1.93 -16.24 -0.79
C SER A 338 0.44 -16.61 -0.63
N PRO A 339 0.00 -17.84 -0.92
CA PRO A 339 -1.37 -18.24 -0.60
C PRO A 339 -1.74 -17.91 0.85
N GLY A 340 -2.89 -17.27 1.03
CA GLY A 340 -3.39 -16.81 2.34
C GLY A 340 -2.60 -15.66 2.98
N ASN A 341 -1.66 -15.02 2.27
CA ASN A 341 -0.88 -13.90 2.81
C ASN A 341 -0.69 -12.81 1.75
N SER A 342 -0.85 -11.56 2.16
CA SER A 342 -0.69 -10.39 1.31
C SER A 342 0.10 -9.31 2.03
N ARG A 343 0.48 -8.27 1.29
CA ARG A 343 1.09 -7.06 1.83
C ARG A 343 0.36 -5.87 1.28
N LEU A 344 -0.03 -4.95 2.16
CA LEU A 344 -0.60 -3.67 1.78
C LEU A 344 0.50 -2.60 1.83
N ILE A 345 0.69 -1.89 0.72
CA ILE A 345 1.43 -0.63 0.70
C ILE A 345 0.42 0.48 0.38
N SER A 346 0.26 1.44 1.29
CA SER A 346 -0.73 2.51 1.17
C SER A 346 -0.09 3.90 1.16
N LEU A 347 -0.53 4.77 0.25
CA LEU A 347 -0.07 6.15 0.10
C LEU A 347 -1.26 7.09 -0.02
N PHE A 348 -1.34 8.12 0.83
CA PHE A 348 -2.46 9.06 0.85
C PHE A 348 -2.05 10.51 0.53
N PRO A 349 -1.67 10.83 -0.72
CA PRO A 349 -1.27 12.18 -1.08
C PRO A 349 -2.49 13.12 -1.10
N VAL A 350 -2.27 14.35 -0.65
CA VAL A 350 -3.25 15.44 -0.66
C VAL A 350 -2.63 16.70 -1.24
N ASN A 351 -3.42 17.50 -1.96
CA ASN A 351 -2.97 18.80 -2.50
C ASN A 351 -3.47 20.01 -1.69
N TYR A 352 -3.98 19.76 -0.49
CA TYR A 352 -4.61 20.76 0.37
C TYR A 352 -4.30 20.50 1.85
N GLY A 353 -4.53 21.52 2.68
CA GLY A 353 -4.23 21.50 4.10
C GLY A 353 -2.76 21.83 4.39
N PRO A 354 -2.40 22.36 5.57
CA PRO A 354 -1.07 22.90 5.78
C PRO A 354 -0.03 21.89 6.31
N ILE A 355 -0.42 20.69 6.77
CA ILE A 355 0.48 19.81 7.54
C ILE A 355 0.18 18.32 7.26
N VAL A 356 1.15 17.62 6.69
CA VAL A 356 1.19 16.15 6.71
C VAL A 356 1.59 15.70 8.12
N PRO A 357 0.81 14.84 8.79
CA PRO A 357 1.16 14.36 10.13
C PRO A 357 2.47 13.58 10.10
N PRO A 358 3.26 13.59 11.19
CA PRO A 358 4.42 12.71 11.32
C PRO A 358 4.05 11.25 11.04
N ARG A 359 4.96 10.51 10.39
CA ARG A 359 4.73 9.12 9.95
C ARG A 359 4.17 8.21 11.05
N TRP A 360 4.63 8.35 12.29
CA TRP A 360 4.15 7.53 13.41
C TRP A 360 2.69 7.83 13.80
N VAL A 361 2.22 9.08 13.64
CA VAL A 361 0.81 9.45 13.88
C VAL A 361 -0.07 8.85 12.79
N ALA A 362 0.33 9.02 11.53
CA ALA A 362 -0.37 8.42 10.38
C ALA A 362 -0.43 6.89 10.51
N HIS A 363 0.67 6.28 10.95
CA HIS A 363 0.75 4.84 11.22
C HIS A 363 -0.29 4.41 12.27
N LEU A 364 -0.43 5.10 13.40
CA LEU A 364 -1.43 4.76 14.41
C LEU A 364 -2.86 4.79 13.84
N GLY A 365 -3.22 5.87 13.12
CA GLY A 365 -4.55 6.01 12.54
C GLY A 365 -4.86 4.96 11.47
N GLN A 366 -3.92 4.72 10.55
CA GLN A 366 -4.09 3.72 9.50
C GLN A 366 -4.20 2.29 10.04
N ASN A 367 -3.40 1.95 11.07
CA ASN A 367 -3.48 0.61 11.65
C ASN A 367 -4.82 0.37 12.37
N LEU A 368 -5.42 1.38 13.00
CA LEU A 368 -6.75 1.21 13.60
C LEU A 368 -7.81 0.84 12.55
N VAL A 369 -7.75 1.46 11.36
CA VAL A 369 -8.65 1.15 10.24
C VAL A 369 -8.41 -0.28 9.74
N ILE A 370 -7.15 -0.64 9.48
CA ILE A 370 -6.81 -1.99 9.01
C ILE A 370 -7.18 -3.07 10.05
N ASP A 371 -6.95 -2.79 11.35
CA ASP A 371 -7.24 -3.71 12.44
C ASP A 371 -8.73 -4.00 12.60
N SER A 372 -9.62 -3.07 12.23
CA SER A 372 -11.06 -3.30 12.29
C SER A 372 -11.57 -4.26 11.23
N ASP A 373 -10.86 -4.41 10.11
CA ASP A 373 -11.20 -5.40 9.07
C ASP A 373 -10.53 -6.75 9.33
N LEU A 374 -9.33 -6.72 9.91
CA LEU A 374 -8.37 -7.82 9.95
C LEU A 374 -8.98 -9.15 10.38
N TYR A 375 -9.76 -9.15 11.46
CA TYR A 375 -10.38 -10.37 11.98
C TYR A 375 -11.45 -10.93 11.02
N LEU A 376 -12.31 -10.07 10.49
CA LEU A 376 -13.40 -10.47 9.58
C LEU A 376 -12.84 -11.06 8.29
N LEU A 377 -11.85 -10.39 7.70
CA LEU A 377 -11.22 -10.81 6.45
C LEU A 377 -10.36 -12.06 6.61
N HIS A 378 -9.68 -12.22 7.75
CA HIS A 378 -8.96 -13.46 8.05
C HIS A 378 -9.93 -14.65 8.11
N MET A 379 -11.10 -14.49 8.74
CA MET A 379 -12.11 -15.54 8.79
C MET A 379 -12.69 -15.84 7.41
N GLN A 380 -12.99 -14.81 6.60
CA GLN A 380 -13.47 -14.99 5.23
C GLN A 380 -12.45 -15.75 4.35
N GLY A 381 -11.18 -15.35 4.38
CA GLY A 381 -10.13 -16.00 3.61
C GLY A 381 -9.97 -17.49 3.93
N ASN A 382 -10.12 -17.88 5.19
CA ASN A 382 -10.02 -19.27 5.62
C ASN A 382 -11.25 -20.13 5.26
N THR A 383 -12.39 -19.52 4.89
CA THR A 383 -13.58 -20.29 4.46
C THR A 383 -13.52 -20.75 3.00
N HIS A 384 -12.58 -20.21 2.21
CA HIS A 384 -12.40 -20.54 0.78
C HIS A 384 -11.20 -21.46 0.50
N THR A 385 -10.41 -21.81 1.52
CA THR A 385 -9.33 -22.82 1.48
C THR A 385 -9.82 -24.15 2.02
#